data_AF-A0A7R9DJ42-F1
#
_entry.id   AF-A0A7R9DJ42-F1
#
_cell.length_a   1.000
_cell.length_b   1.000
_cell.length_c   1.000
_cell.angle_alpha   90.00
_cell.angle_beta   90.00
_cell.angle_gamma   90.00
#
_symmetry.space_group_name_H-M   'P 1'
#
loop_
_entity.id
_entity.type
_entity.pdbx_description
1 polymer ?
#
loop_
_entity_poly.entity_id
_entity_poly.type
_entity_poly.pdbx_seq_one_letter_code
_entity_poly.pdbx_strand_id
1 'polypeptide(L)'
;MAFPSILLFLVLLVPGLAQQIYPKNYWLRDNEPVTTKSPPLEDVGDKLVLTPYLRSGKIQEAQKLSRVLGAPFPDDIPSYSGFFTVNEKYDSNLFFWFFPAQYSYMEAPVLLWLQGGPGTTSLYGLFKEMGPFTVAKDNINLVENPFSYHKNHSLLFIDNPVGAGN
;
A
#
# COMPACT_ATOMS: atom_id res chain seq x y z
N MET A 1 -19.40 -20.85 -36.03
CA MET A 1 -20.38 -20.01 -35.32
C MET A 1 -20.81 -20.76 -34.07
N ALA A 2 -20.36 -20.31 -32.89
CA ALA A 2 -20.88 -20.50 -31.53
C ALA A 2 -19.73 -20.34 -30.52
N PHE A 3 -19.90 -19.43 -29.56
CA PHE A 3 -18.92 -18.97 -28.55
C PHE A 3 -18.61 -20.04 -27.48
N PRO A 4 -17.43 -20.01 -26.83
CA PRO A 4 -17.24 -20.73 -25.58
C PRO A 4 -17.80 -19.92 -24.39
N SER A 5 -18.55 -20.62 -23.55
CA SER A 5 -19.25 -20.11 -22.37
C SER A 5 -18.30 -19.55 -21.31
N ILE A 6 -18.66 -18.39 -20.77
CA ILE A 6 -18.06 -17.77 -19.60
C ILE A 6 -18.35 -18.64 -18.37
N LEU A 7 -17.30 -19.13 -17.71
CA LEU A 7 -17.41 -19.83 -16.43
C LEU A 7 -17.54 -18.78 -15.32
N LEU A 8 -18.78 -18.50 -14.91
CA LEU A 8 -19.09 -17.68 -13.73
C LEU A 8 -18.76 -18.49 -12.47
N PHE A 9 -17.67 -18.16 -11.76
CA PHE A 9 -17.42 -18.72 -10.43
C PHE A 9 -18.39 -18.07 -9.42
N LEU A 10 -19.53 -18.73 -9.22
CA LEU A 10 -20.48 -18.39 -8.16
C LEU A 10 -20.04 -19.14 -6.90
N VAL A 11 -19.40 -18.44 -5.96
CA VAL A 11 -19.08 -19.01 -4.64
C VAL A 11 -20.39 -19.18 -3.87
N LEU A 12 -20.94 -20.38 -3.92
CA LEU A 12 -22.01 -20.79 -3.01
C LEU A 12 -21.42 -20.89 -1.60
N LEU A 13 -21.75 -19.91 -0.75
CA LEU A 13 -21.57 -19.96 0.68
C LEU A 13 -22.40 -21.12 1.25
N VAL A 14 -21.80 -22.30 1.35
CA VAL A 14 -22.28 -23.36 2.23
C VAL A 14 -21.83 -22.98 3.64
N PRO A 15 -22.74 -22.61 4.56
CA PRO A 15 -22.36 -22.29 5.93
C PRO A 15 -21.83 -23.58 6.58
N GLY A 16 -20.51 -23.67 6.75
CA GLY A 16 -19.84 -24.81 7.36
C GLY A 16 -18.54 -25.21 6.68
N LEU A 17 -18.45 -25.10 5.35
CA LEU A 17 -17.22 -25.51 4.63
C LEU A 17 -16.05 -24.55 4.88
N ALA A 18 -16.35 -23.27 5.10
CA ALA A 18 -15.33 -22.26 5.42
C ALA A 18 -14.60 -22.54 6.75
N GLN A 19 -15.26 -23.16 7.74
CA GLN A 19 -14.64 -23.44 9.05
C GLN A 19 -13.76 -24.70 9.05
N GLN A 20 -13.92 -25.59 8.07
CA GLN A 20 -13.11 -26.80 7.95
C GLN A 20 -11.81 -26.55 7.16
N ILE A 21 -11.84 -25.57 6.25
CA ILE A 21 -10.69 -25.21 5.40
C ILE A 21 -9.77 -24.19 6.09
N TYR A 22 -10.32 -23.35 6.98
CA TYR A 22 -9.57 -22.29 7.64
C TYR A 22 -9.47 -22.51 9.15
N PRO A 23 -8.26 -22.52 9.74
CA PRO A 23 -8.08 -22.69 11.18
C PRO A 23 -8.81 -21.59 11.96
N LYS A 24 -9.20 -21.85 13.21
CA LYS A 24 -9.98 -20.93 14.06
C LYS A 24 -9.39 -19.51 14.19
N ASN A 25 -8.10 -19.34 13.91
CA ASN A 25 -7.38 -18.07 14.01
C ASN A 25 -7.18 -17.38 12.64
N TYR A 26 -7.74 -17.93 11.55
CA TYR A 26 -7.59 -17.37 10.20
C TYR A 26 -8.10 -15.93 10.08
N TRP A 27 -9.13 -15.59 10.87
CA TRP A 27 -9.71 -14.24 10.94
C TRP A 27 -9.14 -13.39 12.08
N LEU A 28 -8.34 -13.98 12.96
CA LEU A 28 -7.74 -13.28 14.08
C LEU A 28 -6.45 -12.63 13.58
N ARG A 29 -6.52 -11.31 13.29
CA ARG A 29 -5.35 -10.43 13.14
C ARG A 29 -4.66 -10.18 14.50
N ASP A 30 -4.64 -11.19 15.36
CA ASP A 30 -4.22 -11.11 16.76
C ASP A 30 -2.77 -11.58 16.91
N ASN A 31 -1.91 -11.18 15.99
CA ASN A 31 -0.48 -11.37 16.19
C ASN A 31 -0.05 -10.45 17.33
N GLU A 32 0.65 -11.00 18.31
CA GLU A 32 1.42 -10.21 19.29
C GLU A 32 2.29 -9.22 18.51
N PRO A 33 2.31 -7.93 18.88
CA PRO A 33 3.02 -6.92 18.11
C PRO A 33 4.50 -7.27 18.06
N VAL A 34 5.03 -7.49 16.85
CA VAL A 34 6.46 -7.27 16.62
C VAL A 34 6.65 -5.77 16.83
N THR A 35 7.26 -5.40 17.95
CA THR A 35 7.35 -4.00 18.38
C THR A 35 8.12 -3.17 17.36
N THR A 36 7.41 -2.45 16.50
CA THR A 36 7.97 -1.27 15.84
C THR A 36 8.14 -0.16 16.88
N LYS A 37 9.04 0.80 16.67
CA LYS A 37 9.16 1.93 17.60
C LYS A 37 8.01 2.91 17.33
N SER A 38 7.57 3.66 18.34
CA SER A 38 6.60 4.74 18.11
C SER A 38 7.19 5.80 17.18
N PRO A 39 6.39 6.39 16.27
CA PRO A 39 6.85 7.50 15.45
C PRO A 39 7.32 8.68 16.33
N PRO A 40 8.30 9.47 15.86
CA PRO A 40 8.67 10.71 16.53
C PRO A 40 7.46 11.64 16.70
N LEU A 41 7.36 12.33 17.83
CA LEU A 41 6.33 13.35 18.08
C LEU A 41 6.68 14.73 17.48
N GLU A 42 7.81 14.81 16.76
CA GLU A 42 8.32 16.03 16.16
C GLU A 42 7.69 16.29 14.79
N ASP A 43 7.76 17.56 14.36
CA ASP A 43 7.35 17.97 13.02
C ASP A 43 8.11 17.17 11.95
N VAL A 44 7.35 16.52 11.06
CA VAL A 44 7.88 15.70 9.97
C VAL A 44 8.29 16.52 8.74
N GLY A 45 8.09 17.85 8.79
CA GLY A 45 8.49 18.79 7.76
C GLY A 45 7.48 18.92 6.61
N ASP A 46 7.91 19.62 5.55
CA ASP A 46 7.08 19.89 4.38
C ASP A 46 6.84 18.65 3.49
N LYS A 47 5.73 18.66 2.75
CA LYS A 47 5.42 17.62 1.76
C LYS A 47 6.55 17.48 0.72
N LEU A 48 7.00 16.26 0.47
CA LEU A 48 7.97 15.96 -0.58
C LEU A 48 7.29 15.92 -1.95
N VAL A 49 7.45 16.98 -2.76
CA VAL A 49 6.99 17.01 -4.16
C VAL A 49 8.13 16.59 -5.08
N LEU A 50 7.96 15.47 -5.78
CA LEU A 50 9.02 14.86 -6.61
C LEU A 50 9.10 15.46 -8.03
N THR A 51 8.03 16.08 -8.51
CA THR A 51 7.94 16.59 -9.90
C THR A 51 9.12 17.49 -10.31
N PRO A 52 9.63 18.44 -9.49
CA PRO A 52 10.79 19.25 -9.86
C PRO A 52 12.06 18.42 -10.12
N TYR A 53 12.31 17.39 -9.31
CA TYR A 53 13.46 16.50 -9.45
C TYR A 53 13.34 15.63 -10.72
N LEU A 54 12.14 15.09 -10.97
CA LEU A 54 11.88 14.29 -12.16
C LEU A 54 12.05 15.10 -13.46
N ARG A 55 11.53 16.33 -13.51
CA ARG A 55 11.67 17.22 -14.67
C ARG A 55 13.11 17.65 -14.95
N SER A 56 13.93 17.73 -13.92
CA SER A 56 15.35 18.05 -14.04
C SER A 56 16.22 16.82 -14.29
N GLY A 57 15.62 15.64 -14.52
CA GLY A 57 16.34 14.39 -14.79
C GLY A 57 17.05 13.80 -13.57
N LYS A 58 16.79 14.32 -12.36
CA LYS A 58 17.42 13.91 -11.11
C LYS A 58 16.73 12.69 -10.50
N ILE A 59 16.67 11.60 -11.27
CA ILE A 59 15.88 10.41 -10.92
C ILE A 59 16.43 9.72 -9.66
N GLN A 60 17.75 9.56 -9.56
CA GLN A 60 18.34 8.91 -8.38
C GLN A 60 18.12 9.73 -7.09
N GLU A 61 18.14 11.06 -7.21
CA GLU A 61 17.86 11.96 -6.08
C GLU A 61 16.40 11.84 -5.64
N ALA A 62 15.45 11.84 -6.58
CA ALA A 62 14.04 11.65 -6.29
C ALA A 62 13.75 10.28 -5.62
N GLN A 63 14.41 9.22 -6.08
CA GLN A 63 14.30 7.88 -5.48
C GLN A 63 14.86 7.86 -4.05
N LYS A 64 16.02 8.50 -3.84
CA LYS A 64 16.63 8.59 -2.52
C LYS A 64 15.76 9.37 -1.53
N LEU A 65 15.24 10.53 -1.95
CA LEU A 65 14.40 11.39 -1.11
C LEU A 65 13.06 10.74 -0.77
N SER A 66 12.48 9.97 -1.70
CA SER A 66 11.18 9.31 -1.47
C SER A 66 11.24 8.09 -0.56
N ARG A 67 12.44 7.57 -0.25
CA ARG A 67 12.58 6.36 0.60
C ARG A 67 11.99 6.62 1.99
N VAL A 68 11.03 5.78 2.39
CA VAL A 68 10.44 5.82 3.74
C VAL A 68 11.32 5.07 4.72
N LEU A 69 11.82 5.77 5.74
CA LEU A 69 12.72 5.24 6.76
C LEU A 69 12.22 5.63 8.15
N GLY A 70 12.62 4.85 9.15
CA GLY A 70 12.33 5.14 10.54
C GLY A 70 10.95 4.64 10.98
N ALA A 71 10.72 4.75 12.28
CA ALA A 71 9.57 4.15 12.92
C ALA A 71 8.25 4.87 12.56
N PRO A 72 7.12 4.15 12.44
CA PRO A 72 6.92 2.73 12.74
C PRO A 72 7.21 1.79 11.55
N PHE A 73 7.83 2.28 10.48
CA PHE A 73 8.03 1.48 9.27
C PHE A 73 9.20 0.50 9.43
N PRO A 74 9.00 -0.80 9.16
CA PRO A 74 10.09 -1.78 9.21
C PRO A 74 11.17 -1.49 8.17
N ASP A 75 12.45 -1.57 8.55
CA ASP A 75 13.59 -1.30 7.66
C ASP A 75 13.74 -2.36 6.56
N ASP A 76 13.26 -3.58 6.81
CA ASP A 76 13.33 -4.75 5.94
C ASP A 76 12.27 -4.76 4.84
N ILE A 77 11.27 -3.88 4.90
CA ILE A 77 10.27 -3.69 3.86
C ILE A 77 10.54 -2.34 3.16
N PRO A 78 11.28 -2.34 2.04
CA PRO A 78 11.55 -1.11 1.32
C PRO A 78 10.27 -0.52 0.73
N SER A 79 10.15 0.80 0.84
CA SER A 79 9.04 1.57 0.26
C SER A 79 9.41 3.02 0.00
N TYR A 80 8.65 3.65 -0.88
CA TYR A 80 8.89 4.98 -1.42
C TYR A 80 7.59 5.77 -1.49
N SER A 81 7.55 6.98 -0.93
CA SER A 81 6.36 7.83 -0.94
C SER A 81 6.68 9.27 -1.29
N GLY A 82 5.67 10.01 -1.73
CA GLY A 82 5.77 11.43 -1.99
C GLY A 82 4.59 11.93 -2.78
N PHE A 83 4.75 13.09 -3.40
CA PHE A 83 3.73 13.74 -4.20
C PHE A 83 4.18 13.97 -5.63
N PHE A 84 3.26 13.77 -6.58
CA PHE A 84 3.43 14.22 -7.97
C PHE A 84 2.45 15.34 -8.29
N THR A 85 2.97 16.43 -8.86
CA THR A 85 2.16 17.52 -9.41
C THR A 85 1.46 17.07 -10.69
N VAL A 86 0.14 17.04 -10.67
CA VAL A 86 -0.73 16.71 -11.80
C VAL A 86 -1.31 17.94 -12.50
N ASN A 87 -1.33 19.10 -11.82
CA ASN A 87 -1.70 20.38 -12.41
C ASN A 87 -0.92 21.53 -11.77
N GLU A 88 0.00 22.13 -12.53
CA GLU A 88 0.84 23.24 -12.05
C GLU A 88 0.07 24.52 -11.79
N LYS A 89 -0.96 24.81 -12.60
CA LYS A 89 -1.74 26.04 -12.50
C LYS A 89 -2.44 26.15 -11.14
N TYR A 90 -2.80 25.01 -10.55
CA TYR A 90 -3.56 24.93 -9.30
C TYR A 90 -2.77 24.27 -8.16
N ASP A 91 -1.44 24.09 -8.30
CA ASP A 91 -0.60 23.29 -7.38
C ASP A 91 -1.27 21.97 -6.95
N SER A 92 -1.91 21.29 -7.90
CA SER A 92 -2.61 20.05 -7.60
C SER A 92 -1.63 18.89 -7.59
N ASN A 93 -1.55 18.21 -6.45
CA ASN A 93 -0.61 17.14 -6.20
C ASN A 93 -1.34 15.89 -5.75
N LEU A 94 -0.94 14.71 -6.25
CA LEU A 94 -1.43 13.41 -5.78
C LEU A 94 -0.36 12.75 -4.91
N PHE A 95 -0.78 12.24 -3.75
CA PHE A 95 0.06 11.39 -2.91
C PHE A 95 0.18 9.99 -3.53
N PHE A 96 1.36 9.39 -3.42
CA PHE A 96 1.56 7.98 -3.71
C PHE A 96 2.41 7.29 -2.65
N TRP A 97 2.25 5.97 -2.56
CA TRP A 97 3.17 5.10 -1.85
C TRP A 97 3.40 3.80 -2.63
N PHE A 98 4.67 3.55 -2.93
CA PHE A 98 5.14 2.42 -3.71
C PHE A 98 5.89 1.41 -2.85
N PHE A 99 5.60 0.14 -3.04
CA PHE A 99 6.26 -1.01 -2.42
C PHE A 99 6.77 -1.94 -3.54
N PRO A 100 8.09 -2.05 -3.77
CA PRO A 100 8.62 -3.07 -4.65
C PRO A 100 8.24 -4.48 -4.18
N ALA A 101 8.08 -5.41 -5.12
CA ALA A 101 7.80 -6.79 -4.78
C ALA A 101 8.92 -7.39 -3.90
N GLN A 102 8.54 -8.18 -2.89
CA GLN A 102 9.47 -8.86 -2.00
C GLN A 102 10.29 -9.92 -2.74
N TYR A 103 9.66 -10.68 -3.64
CA TYR A 103 10.28 -11.70 -4.45
C TYR A 103 10.31 -11.30 -5.92
N SER A 104 11.45 -11.55 -6.58
CA SER A 104 11.63 -11.33 -8.03
C SER A 104 11.21 -9.93 -8.50
N TYR A 105 11.62 -8.88 -7.79
CA TYR A 105 11.23 -7.49 -8.07
C TYR A 105 11.40 -7.07 -9.53
N MET A 106 12.48 -7.51 -10.19
CA MET A 106 12.79 -7.15 -11.58
C MET A 106 11.80 -7.74 -12.58
N GLU A 107 11.17 -8.87 -12.25
CA GLU A 107 10.21 -9.58 -13.08
C GLU A 107 8.75 -9.39 -12.62
N ALA A 108 8.55 -8.95 -11.39
CA ALA A 108 7.24 -8.81 -10.78
C ALA A 108 6.43 -7.69 -11.44
N PRO A 109 5.13 -7.91 -11.73
CA PRO A 109 4.26 -6.87 -12.28
C PRO A 109 4.01 -5.76 -11.25
N VAL A 110 3.72 -4.55 -11.76
CA VAL A 110 3.25 -3.43 -10.94
C VAL A 110 1.73 -3.47 -10.87
N LEU A 111 1.19 -3.45 -9.66
CA LEU A 111 -0.24 -3.37 -9.36
C LEU A 111 -0.55 -1.96 -8.84
N LEU A 112 -1.31 -1.20 -9.62
CA LEU A 112 -1.88 0.08 -9.20
C LEU A 112 -3.17 -0.15 -8.42
N TRP A 113 -3.25 0.37 -7.20
CA TRP A 113 -4.42 0.34 -6.35
C TRP A 113 -5.02 1.74 -6.16
N LEU A 114 -6.32 1.85 -6.43
CA LEU A 114 -7.11 3.06 -6.26
C LEU A 114 -8.31 2.72 -5.39
N GLN A 115 -8.40 3.31 -4.21
CA GLN A 115 -9.55 3.09 -3.35
C GLN A 115 -10.80 3.82 -3.87
N GLY A 116 -11.95 3.15 -3.75
CA GLY A 116 -13.23 3.67 -4.18
C GLY A 116 -13.86 4.71 -3.23
N GLY A 117 -15.11 5.06 -3.50
CA GLY A 117 -15.86 6.09 -2.77
C GLY A 117 -16.30 7.21 -3.71
N PRO A 118 -16.17 8.46 -3.28
CA PRO A 118 -15.13 9.33 -3.85
C PRO A 118 -14.35 10.08 -2.76
N GLY A 119 -13.04 10.28 -2.96
CA GLY A 119 -12.20 11.04 -2.02
C GLY A 119 -11.60 10.22 -0.86
N THR A 120 -11.83 8.92 -0.81
CA THR A 120 -11.19 8.03 0.18
C THR A 120 -9.72 7.81 -0.16
N THR A 121 -8.87 7.71 0.87
CA THR A 121 -7.46 7.34 0.70
C THR A 121 -7.28 5.88 0.27
N SER A 122 -6.32 5.66 -0.63
CA SER A 122 -5.83 4.34 -1.02
C SER A 122 -5.02 3.67 0.09
N LEU A 123 -4.64 4.42 1.13
CA LEU A 123 -4.03 3.87 2.34
C LEU A 123 -4.94 2.90 3.08
N TYR A 124 -6.26 2.96 2.87
CA TYR A 124 -7.15 1.92 3.40
C TYR A 124 -6.79 0.54 2.84
N GLY A 125 -6.61 0.42 1.53
CA GLY A 125 -6.24 -0.85 0.92
C GLY A 125 -4.83 -1.31 1.31
N LEU A 126 -3.94 -0.34 1.54
CA LEU A 126 -2.61 -0.60 2.09
C LEU A 126 -2.71 -1.25 3.48
N PHE A 127 -3.33 -0.57 4.45
CA PHE A 127 -3.29 -1.01 5.86
C PHE A 127 -4.32 -2.08 6.23
N LYS A 128 -5.43 -2.18 5.50
CA LYS A 128 -6.55 -3.06 5.86
C LYS A 128 -6.77 -4.22 4.90
N GLU A 129 -6.31 -4.14 3.66
CA GLU A 129 -6.64 -5.15 2.64
C GLU A 129 -5.40 -5.96 2.24
N MET A 130 -4.49 -5.38 1.45
CA MET A 130 -3.48 -6.15 0.70
C MET A 130 -2.04 -5.66 0.86
N GLY A 131 -1.82 -4.52 1.53
CA GLY A 131 -0.49 -3.96 1.71
C GLY A 131 0.40 -4.81 2.62
N PRO A 132 1.69 -4.46 2.70
CA PRO A 132 2.73 -5.26 3.37
C PRO A 132 2.57 -5.35 4.89
N PHE A 133 1.83 -4.44 5.50
CA PHE A 133 1.62 -4.37 6.93
C PHE A 133 0.16 -4.13 7.31
N THR A 134 -0.20 -4.58 8.50
CA THR A 134 -1.45 -4.29 9.18
C THR A 134 -1.14 -3.48 10.45
N VAL A 135 -2.02 -2.53 10.77
CA VAL A 135 -1.94 -1.77 12.03
C VAL A 135 -2.27 -2.69 13.21
N ALA A 136 -1.37 -2.75 14.20
CA ALA A 136 -1.50 -3.52 15.43
C ALA A 136 -2.64 -3.00 16.33
N LYS A 137 -3.00 -3.78 17.35
CA LYS A 137 -4.08 -3.42 18.30
C LYS A 137 -3.82 -2.13 19.08
N ASP A 138 -2.56 -1.75 19.25
CA ASP A 138 -2.17 -0.49 19.90
C ASP A 138 -2.35 0.74 19.00
N ASN A 139 -2.76 0.56 17.73
CA ASN A 139 -2.91 1.59 16.70
C ASN A 139 -1.65 2.42 16.41
N ILE A 140 -0.49 1.97 16.88
CA ILE A 140 0.80 2.67 16.70
C ILE A 140 1.73 1.79 15.86
N ASN A 141 1.77 0.50 16.15
CA ASN A 141 2.73 -0.40 15.56
C ASN A 141 2.22 -1.08 14.30
N LEU A 142 3.17 -1.46 13.45
CA LEU A 142 2.90 -2.18 12.21
C LEU A 142 3.37 -3.63 12.35
N VAL A 143 2.51 -4.56 11.94
CA VAL A 143 2.82 -5.99 11.87
C VAL A 143 2.80 -6.41 10.42
N GLU A 144 3.77 -7.23 10.00
CA GLU A 144 3.79 -7.79 8.65
C GLU A 144 2.47 -8.52 8.33
N ASN A 145 1.96 -8.29 7.12
CA ASN A 145 0.79 -8.98 6.60
C ASN A 145 1.22 -10.25 5.85
N PRO A 146 1.00 -11.46 6.41
CA PRO A 146 1.44 -12.70 5.78
C PRO A 146 0.70 -13.01 4.46
N PHE A 147 -0.41 -12.35 4.18
CA PHE A 147 -1.20 -12.51 2.95
C PHE A 147 -1.03 -11.34 1.98
N SER A 148 -0.04 -10.49 2.19
CA SER A 148 0.16 -9.32 1.36
C SER A 148 0.49 -9.67 -0.09
N TYR A 149 -0.05 -8.87 -1.01
CA TYR A 149 0.20 -9.02 -2.44
C TYR A 149 1.61 -8.53 -2.81
N HIS A 150 2.27 -7.75 -1.93
CA HIS A 150 3.63 -7.26 -2.14
C HIS A 150 4.65 -8.40 -2.25
N LYS A 151 4.29 -9.63 -1.83
CA LYS A 151 5.15 -10.80 -1.98
C LYS A 151 5.56 -11.01 -3.44
N ASN A 152 4.60 -10.88 -4.37
CA ASN A 152 4.79 -11.21 -5.78
C ASN A 152 4.47 -10.05 -6.74
N HIS A 153 4.04 -8.89 -6.24
CA HIS A 153 3.67 -7.72 -7.03
C HIS A 153 4.30 -6.48 -6.43
N SER A 154 4.73 -5.56 -7.29
CA SER A 154 5.10 -4.22 -6.83
C SER A 154 3.82 -3.40 -6.67
N LEU A 155 3.48 -2.96 -5.46
CA LEU A 155 2.23 -2.27 -5.17
C LEU A 155 2.41 -0.76 -5.27
N LEU A 156 1.52 -0.08 -6.00
CA LEU A 156 1.45 1.38 -6.09
C LEU A 156 0.09 1.86 -5.61
N PHE A 157 0.05 2.53 -4.46
CA PHE A 157 -1.15 3.17 -3.93
C PHE A 157 -1.14 4.66 -4.31
N ILE A 158 -2.26 5.17 -4.82
CA ILE A 158 -2.41 6.60 -5.15
C ILE A 158 -3.71 7.13 -4.57
N ASP A 159 -3.64 8.26 -3.87
CA ASP A 159 -4.84 8.95 -3.38
C ASP A 159 -5.43 9.79 -4.51
N ASN A 160 -6.64 9.42 -4.95
CA ASN A 160 -7.31 10.01 -6.11
C ASN A 160 -8.80 10.23 -5.81
N PRO A 161 -9.37 11.42 -6.12
CA PRO A 161 -8.77 12.59 -6.78
C PRO A 161 -7.88 13.42 -5.84
N VAL A 162 -7.36 14.54 -6.35
CA VAL A 162 -6.64 15.55 -5.55
C VAL A 162 -7.49 15.92 -4.34
N GLY A 163 -6.88 15.84 -3.15
CA GLY A 163 -7.56 16.11 -1.89
C GLY A 163 -8.05 14.86 -1.15
N ALA A 164 -8.01 13.67 -1.78
CA ALA A 164 -8.27 12.41 -1.09
C ALA A 164 -7.20 12.15 -0.01
N GLY A 165 -7.63 11.64 1.15
CA GLY A 165 -6.74 11.29 2.27
C GLY A 165 -6.29 12.43 3.18
N ASN A 166 -6.80 13.64 2.99
CA ASN A 166 -6.60 14.78 3.90
C ASN A 166 -7.52 14.76 5.12
#